data_AF-A0A425VSN0-F1
#
_entry.id   AF-A0A425VSN0-F1
#
_cell.length_a   1.000
_cell.length_b   1.000
_cell.length_c   1.000
_cell.angle_alpha   90.00
_cell.angle_beta   90.00
_cell.angle_gamma   90.00
#
_symmetry.space_group_name_H-M   'P 1'
#
loop_
_entity.id
_entity.type
_entity.pdbx_description
1 polymer ?
#
loop_
_entity_poly.entity_id
_entity_poly.type
_entity_poly.pdbx_seq_one_letter_code
_entity_poly.pdbx_strand_id
1 'polypeptide(L)'
;DGSAKFITAFFRAPQVTEAVRDLLQKRDGLMLGICNGFQALVKLGLVPFGDIRPMDEKCPTLTFNTIGRHQSRLVRTRVASNLSPWLSQVPVGEVDTIAISHGEGRFVASDELLAQMAAAGQIATQYVDEDGVPSMDLDVNPNGSVLAIEGITSPDGRVLGKMGHTERSGKGLYQNVPGNKYQKLFEGGVAYFK
;
A
#
# COMPACT_ATOMS: atom_id res chain seq x y z
N ASP A 1 16.13 14.50 -0.01
CA ASP A 1 14.76 15.07 -0.05
C ASP A 1 13.92 14.18 -0.95
N GLY A 2 12.94 13.47 -0.40
CA GLY A 2 12.21 12.41 -1.12
C GLY A 2 10.70 12.68 -1.27
N SER A 3 10.01 11.80 -1.99
CA SER A 3 8.58 11.93 -2.31
C SER A 3 7.70 12.13 -1.06
N ALA A 4 6.55 12.78 -1.22
CA ALA A 4 5.53 13.01 -0.18
C ALA A 4 5.88 14.00 0.96
N LYS A 5 7.02 14.70 0.88
CA LYS A 5 7.46 15.67 1.91
C LYS A 5 6.36 16.67 2.30
N PHE A 6 5.68 17.27 1.32
CA PHE A 6 4.60 18.23 1.57
C PHE A 6 3.41 17.61 2.32
N ILE A 7 2.99 16.41 1.93
CA ILE A 7 1.91 15.68 2.61
C ILE A 7 2.33 15.41 4.05
N THR A 8 3.53 14.89 4.27
CA THR A 8 4.01 14.59 5.64
C THR A 8 4.08 15.84 6.52
N ALA A 9 4.54 16.98 5.98
CA ALA A 9 4.62 18.23 6.73
C ALA A 9 3.24 18.75 7.11
N PHE A 10 2.27 18.69 6.19
CA PHE A 10 0.89 19.09 6.44
C PHE A 10 0.25 18.25 7.55
N PHE A 11 0.39 16.91 7.48
CA PHE A 11 -0.19 16.01 8.49
C PHE A 11 0.45 16.13 9.87
N ARG A 12 1.71 16.57 9.96
CA ARG A 12 2.42 16.84 11.24
C ARG A 12 2.00 18.15 11.90
N ALA A 13 1.19 18.99 11.26
CA ALA A 13 0.59 20.13 11.94
C ALA A 13 -0.32 19.62 13.08
N PRO A 14 -0.21 20.15 14.32
CA PRO A 14 -0.95 19.62 15.47
C PRO A 14 -2.45 19.47 15.23
N GLN A 15 -3.07 20.46 14.59
CA GLN A 15 -4.51 20.46 14.28
C GLN A 15 -4.89 19.32 13.32
N VAL A 16 -4.04 19.04 12.33
CA VAL A 16 -4.28 17.94 11.37
C VAL A 16 -4.01 16.59 12.02
N THR A 17 -2.98 16.49 12.86
CA THR A 17 -2.68 15.27 13.61
C THR A 17 -3.84 14.88 14.50
N GLU A 18 -4.39 15.83 15.26
CA GLU A 18 -5.54 15.57 16.13
C GLU A 18 -6.82 15.28 15.34
N ALA A 19 -7.03 15.90 14.17
CA ALA A 19 -8.15 15.54 13.29
C ALA A 19 -8.04 14.11 12.73
N VAL A 20 -6.83 13.65 12.40
CA VAL A 20 -6.60 12.26 11.98
C VAL A 20 -6.84 11.28 13.12
N ARG A 21 -6.38 11.60 14.34
CA ARG A 21 -6.65 10.79 15.52
C ARG A 21 -8.13 10.75 15.86
N ASP A 22 -8.85 11.87 15.75
CA ASP A 22 -10.30 11.90 15.91
C ASP A 22 -10.99 10.97 14.90
N LEU A 23 -10.62 11.07 13.61
CA LEU A 23 -11.14 10.20 12.57
C LEU A 23 -10.90 8.72 12.89
N LEU A 24 -9.65 8.32 13.16
CA LEU A 24 -9.27 6.91 13.31
C LEU A 24 -9.65 6.33 14.69
N GLN A 25 -9.48 7.08 15.77
CA GLN A 25 -9.60 6.54 17.13
C GLN A 25 -10.96 6.79 17.78
N LYS A 26 -11.69 7.82 17.35
CA LYS A 26 -12.99 8.19 17.96
C LYS A 26 -14.18 7.96 17.05
N ARG A 27 -13.99 8.01 15.74
CA ARG A 27 -15.06 7.92 14.73
C ARG A 27 -15.01 6.65 13.90
N ASP A 28 -14.13 5.73 14.26
CA ASP A 28 -13.93 4.47 13.56
C ASP A 28 -13.70 4.64 12.05
N GLY A 29 -12.93 5.67 11.69
CA GLY A 29 -12.68 6.03 10.29
C GLY A 29 -11.67 5.11 9.62
N LEU A 30 -11.72 5.14 8.28
CA LEU A 30 -10.75 4.48 7.41
C LEU A 30 -9.84 5.51 6.73
N MET A 31 -8.62 5.11 6.41
CA MET A 31 -7.69 5.93 5.62
C MET A 31 -7.00 5.08 4.55
N LEU A 32 -6.88 5.63 3.34
CA LEU A 32 -6.27 4.99 2.19
C LEU A 32 -5.20 5.89 1.59
N GLY A 33 -3.98 5.36 1.42
CA GLY A 33 -2.88 6.02 0.72
C GLY A 33 -2.48 5.23 -0.52
N ILE A 34 -2.60 5.84 -1.69
CA ILE A 34 -2.17 5.24 -2.97
C ILE A 34 -0.94 5.98 -3.51
N CYS A 35 0.10 5.24 -3.89
CA CYS A 35 1.36 5.73 -4.43
C CYS A 35 2.00 6.82 -3.55
N ASN A 36 1.87 8.10 -3.92
CA ASN A 36 2.41 9.20 -3.09
C ASN A 36 1.70 9.32 -1.72
N GLY A 37 0.43 8.93 -1.65
CA GLY A 37 -0.28 8.81 -0.38
C GLY A 37 0.33 7.73 0.51
N PHE A 38 0.65 6.55 -0.03
CA PHE A 38 1.30 5.48 0.72
C PHE A 38 2.65 5.93 1.28
N GLN A 39 3.46 6.59 0.46
CA GLN A 39 4.73 7.18 0.88
C GLN A 39 4.57 8.16 2.05
N ALA A 40 3.53 9.00 2.02
CA ALA A 40 3.24 9.91 3.12
C ALA A 40 2.87 9.16 4.40
N LEU A 41 1.92 8.23 4.30
CA LEU A 41 1.38 7.54 5.47
C LEU A 41 2.40 6.61 6.13
N VAL A 42 3.33 6.01 5.37
CA VAL A 42 4.47 5.28 5.93
C VAL A 42 5.39 6.21 6.70
N LYS A 43 5.78 7.35 6.12
CA LYS A 43 6.66 8.36 6.76
C LYS A 43 6.02 9.08 7.96
N LEU A 44 4.70 8.98 8.11
CA LEU A 44 3.98 9.46 9.29
C LEU A 44 3.93 8.42 10.41
N GLY A 45 4.16 7.14 10.09
CA GLY A 45 3.93 6.02 11.02
C GLY A 45 2.50 5.48 11.03
N LEU A 46 1.57 6.14 10.32
CA LEU A 46 0.16 5.79 10.30
C LEU A 46 -0.11 4.39 9.75
N VAL A 47 0.47 4.05 8.58
CA VAL A 47 0.29 2.71 8.01
C VAL A 47 1.05 1.64 8.79
N PRO A 48 2.33 1.78 9.16
CA PRO A 48 3.00 0.69 9.88
C PRO A 48 2.54 0.51 11.33
N PHE A 49 2.09 1.59 12.00
CA PHE A 49 1.88 1.59 13.46
C PHE A 49 0.50 2.07 13.91
N GLY A 50 -0.36 2.57 13.02
CA GLY A 50 -1.72 3.03 13.35
C GLY A 50 -1.81 4.43 13.97
N ASP A 51 -0.70 5.15 14.17
CA ASP A 51 -0.70 6.53 14.67
C ASP A 51 0.42 7.37 14.05
N ILE A 52 0.24 8.69 14.04
CA ILE A 52 1.29 9.64 13.65
C ILE A 52 2.36 9.67 14.75
N ARG A 53 3.60 9.34 14.41
CA ARG A 53 4.72 9.31 15.36
C ARG A 53 6.04 9.83 14.77
N PRO A 54 7.03 10.15 15.63
CA PRO A 54 8.41 10.27 15.20
C PRO A 54 8.90 8.96 14.57
N MET A 55 9.66 9.11 13.49
CA MET A 55 10.25 8.01 12.74
C MET A 55 11.75 7.92 13.08
N ASP A 56 12.26 6.70 13.11
CA ASP A 56 13.67 6.40 13.31
C ASP A 56 14.18 5.46 12.20
N GLU A 57 15.46 5.07 12.26
CA GLU A 57 16.12 4.22 11.26
C GLU A 57 15.56 2.80 11.18
N LYS A 58 14.84 2.34 12.21
CA LYS A 58 14.23 1.00 12.24
C LYS A 58 12.84 0.99 11.60
N CYS A 59 12.26 2.15 11.35
CA CYS A 59 10.95 2.26 10.74
C CYS A 59 10.98 1.88 9.25
N PRO A 60 9.91 1.29 8.72
CA PRO A 60 9.85 0.94 7.31
C PRO A 60 9.76 2.21 6.47
N THR A 61 10.20 2.14 5.21
CA THR A 61 10.12 3.28 4.30
C THR A 61 9.95 2.83 2.85
N LEU A 62 9.62 3.80 2.00
CA LEU A 62 9.59 3.67 0.55
C LEU A 62 10.73 4.52 -0.03
N THR A 63 11.57 3.88 -0.84
CA THR A 63 12.78 4.48 -1.41
C THR A 63 12.89 4.20 -2.90
N PHE A 64 13.97 4.68 -3.53
CA PHE A 64 14.25 4.50 -4.95
C PHE A 64 14.11 3.04 -5.37
N ASN A 65 13.44 2.83 -6.51
CA ASN A 65 13.39 1.53 -7.18
C ASN A 65 14.83 1.01 -7.38
N THR A 66 15.05 -0.31 -7.31
CA THR A 66 16.39 -0.91 -7.45
C THR A 66 17.07 -0.55 -8.78
N ILE A 67 16.29 -0.35 -9.85
CA ILE A 67 16.82 0.07 -11.16
C ILE A 67 17.16 1.56 -11.27
N GLY A 68 16.89 2.36 -10.22
CA GLY A 68 17.16 3.81 -10.19
C GLY A 68 16.33 4.65 -11.16
N ARG A 69 15.24 4.12 -11.71
CA ARG A 69 14.37 4.78 -12.70
C ARG A 69 12.89 4.64 -12.37
N HIS A 70 12.10 5.57 -12.92
CA HIS A 70 10.65 5.52 -12.88
C HIS A 70 10.12 4.28 -13.63
N GLN A 71 9.17 3.58 -13.03
CA GLN A 71 8.46 2.45 -13.62
C GLN A 71 7.00 2.82 -13.86
N SER A 72 6.55 2.66 -15.11
CA SER A 72 5.18 2.92 -15.55
C SER A 72 4.68 1.74 -16.38
N ARG A 73 3.97 0.81 -15.74
CA ARG A 73 3.47 -0.42 -16.39
C ARG A 73 2.26 -0.97 -15.66
N LEU A 74 1.62 -1.97 -16.25
CA LEU A 74 0.67 -2.83 -15.55
C LEU A 74 1.43 -4.01 -14.94
N VAL A 75 1.07 -4.38 -13.72
CA VAL A 75 1.67 -5.49 -12.97
C VAL A 75 0.60 -6.36 -12.38
N ARG A 76 0.95 -7.59 -12.02
CA ARG A 76 0.08 -8.48 -11.25
C ARG A 76 0.36 -8.32 -9.77
N THR A 77 -0.69 -8.16 -8.99
CA THR A 77 -0.64 -8.14 -7.54
C THR A 77 -1.65 -9.11 -6.98
N ARG A 78 -1.27 -9.88 -5.95
CA ARG A 78 -2.23 -10.68 -5.19
C ARG A 78 -2.61 -10.00 -3.88
N VAL A 79 -3.82 -10.25 -3.40
CA VAL A 79 -4.18 -10.00 -1.99
C VAL A 79 -3.55 -11.08 -1.11
N ALA A 80 -2.63 -10.69 -0.24
CA ALA A 80 -1.94 -11.59 0.69
C ALA A 80 -2.67 -11.69 2.04
N SER A 81 -3.43 -10.67 2.41
CA SER A 81 -4.21 -10.60 3.66
C SER A 81 -5.46 -9.75 3.46
N ASN A 82 -6.58 -10.18 4.04
CA ASN A 82 -7.84 -9.44 4.08
C ASN A 82 -8.11 -8.78 5.45
N LEU A 83 -7.05 -8.54 6.24
CA LEU A 83 -7.14 -7.81 7.52
C LEU A 83 -7.82 -6.44 7.37
N SER A 84 -7.61 -5.78 6.24
CA SER A 84 -8.14 -4.43 6.00
C SER A 84 -9.58 -4.43 5.50
N PRO A 85 -10.48 -3.60 6.06
CA PRO A 85 -11.81 -3.38 5.53
C PRO A 85 -11.84 -2.96 4.05
N TRP A 86 -10.81 -2.22 3.61
CA TRP A 86 -10.63 -1.84 2.20
C TRP A 86 -10.57 -3.04 1.26
N LEU A 87 -10.07 -4.18 1.73
CA LEU A 87 -9.95 -5.42 0.95
C LEU A 87 -11.05 -6.45 1.27
N SER A 88 -12.08 -6.08 2.04
CA SER A 88 -13.16 -7.01 2.46
C SER A 88 -13.95 -7.61 1.30
N GLN A 89 -13.95 -6.96 0.13
CA GLN A 89 -14.64 -7.39 -1.09
C GLN A 89 -13.68 -8.04 -2.11
N VAL A 90 -12.45 -8.33 -1.70
CA VAL A 90 -11.41 -8.93 -2.55
C VAL A 90 -10.87 -10.18 -1.83
N PRO A 91 -11.13 -11.40 -2.34
CA PRO A 91 -10.65 -12.64 -1.74
C PRO A 91 -9.12 -12.68 -1.56
N VAL A 92 -8.66 -13.31 -0.47
CA VAL A 92 -7.24 -13.63 -0.30
C VAL A 92 -6.80 -14.56 -1.43
N GLY A 93 -5.69 -14.24 -2.07
CA GLY A 93 -5.16 -14.93 -3.24
C GLY A 93 -5.69 -14.43 -4.58
N GLU A 94 -6.70 -13.54 -4.61
CA GLU A 94 -7.14 -12.92 -5.86
C GLU A 94 -6.00 -12.12 -6.49
N VAL A 95 -5.79 -12.33 -7.80
CA VAL A 95 -4.75 -11.68 -8.60
C VAL A 95 -5.38 -10.60 -9.48
N ASP A 96 -4.95 -9.37 -9.25
CA ASP A 96 -5.36 -8.19 -9.99
C ASP A 96 -4.21 -7.66 -10.85
N THR A 97 -4.56 -7.15 -12.02
CA THR A 97 -3.70 -6.41 -12.94
C THR A 97 -3.86 -4.92 -12.67
N ILE A 98 -2.89 -4.33 -11.96
CA ILE A 98 -2.95 -2.97 -11.44
C ILE A 98 -1.90 -2.09 -12.15
N ALA A 99 -2.24 -0.82 -12.39
CA ALA A 99 -1.30 0.15 -12.93
C ALA A 99 -0.32 0.64 -11.85
N ILE A 100 0.97 0.76 -12.19
CA ILE A 100 1.97 1.43 -11.34
C ILE A 100 2.59 2.60 -12.07
N SER A 101 3.04 3.61 -11.32
CA SER A 101 3.71 4.80 -11.85
C SER A 101 4.54 5.47 -10.75
N HIS A 102 5.76 4.97 -10.51
CA HIS A 102 6.60 5.50 -9.43
C HIS A 102 8.10 5.31 -9.70
N GLY A 103 8.92 6.26 -9.20
CA GLY A 103 10.39 6.12 -9.09
C GLY A 103 10.89 5.72 -7.69
N GLU A 104 10.05 5.91 -6.67
CA GLU A 104 10.37 5.68 -5.25
C GLU A 104 9.34 4.75 -4.60
N GLY A 105 9.11 3.58 -5.20
CA GLY A 105 8.10 2.62 -4.73
C GLY A 105 8.64 1.44 -3.95
N ARG A 106 9.96 1.39 -3.69
CA ARG A 106 10.60 0.21 -3.09
C ARG A 106 10.38 0.20 -1.58
N PHE A 107 9.56 -0.73 -1.10
CA PHE A 107 9.36 -0.96 0.33
C PHE A 107 10.59 -1.66 0.93
N VAL A 108 11.07 -1.13 2.05
CA VAL A 108 12.18 -1.69 2.83
C VAL A 108 11.87 -1.59 4.32
N ALA A 109 12.29 -2.60 5.08
CA ALA A 109 12.14 -2.71 6.53
C ALA A 109 13.18 -3.69 7.08
N SER A 110 13.39 -3.73 8.40
CA SER A 110 14.24 -4.75 9.03
C SER A 110 13.55 -6.13 9.01
N ASP A 111 14.35 -7.20 8.99
CA ASP A 111 13.82 -8.58 9.01
C ASP A 111 12.92 -8.86 10.22
N GLU A 112 13.27 -8.29 11.38
CA GLU A 112 12.45 -8.39 12.59
C GLU A 112 11.06 -7.78 12.38
N LEU A 113 11.00 -6.56 11.82
CA LEU A 113 9.73 -5.89 11.56
C LEU A 113 8.94 -6.61 10.46
N LEU A 114 9.60 -7.11 9.42
CA LEU A 114 8.96 -7.90 8.37
C LEU A 114 8.31 -9.17 8.93
N ALA A 115 9.00 -9.88 9.81
CA ALA A 115 8.46 -11.07 10.46
C ALA A 115 7.25 -10.73 11.33
N GLN A 116 7.31 -9.64 12.11
CA GLN A 116 6.18 -9.16 12.91
C GLN A 116 4.98 -8.79 12.04
N MET A 117 5.19 -8.02 10.97
CA MET A 117 4.13 -7.60 10.05
C MET A 117 3.51 -8.78 9.32
N ALA A 118 4.31 -9.76 8.89
CA ALA A 118 3.82 -10.97 8.24
C ALA A 118 2.95 -11.79 9.21
N ALA A 119 3.41 -12.02 10.44
CA ALA A 119 2.66 -12.74 11.47
C ALA A 119 1.36 -12.02 11.86
N ALA A 120 1.36 -10.69 11.86
CA ALA A 120 0.19 -9.86 12.13
C ALA A 120 -0.76 -9.72 10.92
N GLY A 121 -0.42 -10.28 9.75
CA GLY A 121 -1.24 -10.13 8.54
C GLY A 121 -1.24 -8.72 7.95
N GLN A 122 -0.25 -7.88 8.27
CA GLN A 122 -0.13 -6.51 7.78
C GLN A 122 0.43 -6.41 6.35
N ILE A 123 0.93 -7.51 5.78
CA ILE A 123 1.27 -7.58 4.35
C ILE A 123 -0.02 -7.77 3.56
N ALA A 124 -0.53 -6.68 2.98
CA ALA A 124 -1.85 -6.67 2.37
C ALA A 124 -1.82 -7.17 0.93
N THR A 125 -0.86 -6.69 0.14
CA THR A 125 -0.72 -7.05 -1.28
C THR A 125 0.74 -7.26 -1.66
N GLN A 126 0.97 -8.17 -2.61
CA GLN A 126 2.31 -8.48 -3.12
C GLN A 126 2.33 -8.53 -4.63
N TYR A 127 3.45 -8.12 -5.25
CA TYR A 127 3.72 -8.36 -6.67
C TYR A 127 3.89 -9.86 -6.92
N VAL A 128 3.30 -10.36 -8.00
CA VAL A 128 3.29 -11.79 -8.32
C VAL A 128 3.52 -12.06 -9.80
N ASP A 129 3.99 -13.26 -10.10
CA ASP A 129 4.09 -13.77 -11.47
C ASP A 129 2.72 -14.17 -12.04
N GLU A 130 2.72 -14.88 -13.17
CA GLU A 130 1.50 -15.29 -13.86
C GLU A 130 0.74 -16.39 -13.10
N ASP A 131 1.43 -17.16 -12.26
CA ASP A 131 0.87 -18.22 -11.42
C ASP A 131 0.41 -17.69 -10.06
N GLY A 132 0.53 -16.38 -9.81
CA GLY A 132 0.14 -15.74 -8.56
C GLY A 132 1.17 -15.94 -7.44
N VAL A 133 2.40 -16.32 -7.76
CA VAL A 133 3.47 -16.53 -6.79
C VAL A 133 4.31 -15.27 -6.62
N PRO A 134 4.55 -14.79 -5.38
CA PRO A 134 5.43 -13.65 -5.16
C PRO A 134 6.86 -13.94 -5.61
N SER A 135 7.48 -12.99 -6.30
CA SER A 135 8.85 -13.12 -6.79
C SER A 135 9.65 -11.84 -6.59
N MET A 136 10.96 -12.01 -6.36
CA MET A 136 11.93 -10.90 -6.32
C MET A 136 12.52 -10.57 -7.69
N ASP A 137 12.15 -11.31 -8.74
CA ASP A 137 12.49 -10.97 -10.12
C ASP A 137 11.94 -9.57 -10.46
N LEU A 138 12.75 -8.72 -11.10
CA LEU A 138 12.37 -7.36 -11.47
C LEU A 138 11.22 -7.32 -12.49
N ASP A 139 11.08 -8.37 -13.30
CA ASP A 139 9.96 -8.49 -14.23
C ASP A 139 8.62 -8.65 -13.49
N VAL A 140 8.63 -9.23 -12.30
CA VAL A 140 7.48 -9.38 -11.40
C VAL A 140 7.37 -8.19 -10.43
N ASN A 141 8.45 -7.90 -9.72
CA ASN A 141 8.58 -6.88 -8.68
C ASN A 141 9.39 -5.68 -9.21
N PRO A 142 8.72 -4.69 -9.84
CA PRO A 142 9.38 -3.62 -10.62
C PRO A 142 10.26 -2.69 -9.83
N ASN A 143 10.03 -2.58 -8.52
CA ASN A 143 10.75 -1.67 -7.65
C ASN A 143 11.74 -2.40 -6.74
N GLY A 144 11.70 -3.73 -6.68
CA GLY A 144 12.54 -4.55 -5.80
C GLY A 144 12.15 -4.45 -4.34
N SER A 145 10.87 -4.28 -4.03
CA SER A 145 10.37 -4.25 -2.65
C SER A 145 10.64 -5.58 -1.95
N VAL A 146 11.10 -5.53 -0.70
CA VAL A 146 11.36 -6.74 0.09
C VAL A 146 10.09 -7.58 0.22
N LEU A 147 10.24 -8.92 0.16
CA LEU A 147 9.12 -9.88 0.14
C LEU A 147 8.06 -9.59 -0.95
N ALA A 148 8.46 -8.93 -2.05
CA ALA A 148 7.56 -8.46 -3.09
C ALA A 148 6.37 -7.61 -2.57
N ILE A 149 6.53 -6.93 -1.43
CA ILE A 149 5.46 -6.13 -0.81
C ILE A 149 5.05 -4.98 -1.75
N GLU A 150 3.76 -4.91 -2.07
CA GLU A 150 3.17 -3.83 -2.85
C GLU A 150 2.37 -2.86 -1.95
N GLY A 151 1.72 -3.40 -0.92
CA GLY A 151 0.94 -2.64 0.04
C GLY A 151 0.88 -3.32 1.41
N ILE A 152 0.69 -2.50 2.44
CA ILE A 152 0.64 -2.91 3.85
C ILE A 152 -0.48 -2.16 4.58
N THR A 153 -0.85 -2.64 5.77
CA THR A 153 -1.88 -2.01 6.61
C THR A 153 -1.37 -1.64 7.99
N SER A 154 -2.13 -0.78 8.68
CA SER A 154 -2.05 -0.65 10.13
C SER A 154 -2.34 -1.96 10.85
N PRO A 155 -1.89 -2.12 12.11
CA PRO A 155 -2.14 -3.33 12.89
C PRO A 155 -3.63 -3.66 13.03
N ASP A 156 -4.50 -2.65 13.02
CA ASP A 156 -5.96 -2.79 13.06
C ASP A 156 -6.63 -2.87 11.67
N GLY A 157 -5.84 -2.83 10.58
CA GLY A 157 -6.34 -2.90 9.21
C GLY A 157 -6.99 -1.63 8.64
N ARG A 158 -7.32 -0.61 9.45
CA ARG A 158 -8.14 0.54 9.02
C ARG A 158 -7.39 1.56 8.15
N VAL A 159 -6.07 1.60 8.25
CA VAL A 159 -5.20 2.39 7.37
C VAL A 159 -4.52 1.45 6.37
N LEU A 160 -4.82 1.63 5.09
CA LEU A 160 -4.19 0.87 3.99
C LEU A 160 -3.28 1.78 3.18
N GLY A 161 -2.05 1.32 2.92
CA GLY A 161 -1.11 1.96 2.01
C GLY A 161 -0.69 1.02 0.89
N LYS A 162 -0.75 1.47 -0.36
CA LYS A 162 -0.36 0.65 -1.53
C LYS A 162 0.26 1.48 -2.65
N MET A 163 1.14 0.90 -3.47
CA MET A 163 1.82 1.60 -4.59
C MET A 163 1.05 1.57 -5.91
N GLY A 164 0.34 0.48 -6.17
CA GLY A 164 -0.49 0.23 -7.34
C GLY A 164 -1.77 1.06 -7.30
N HIS A 165 -2.04 1.69 -8.43
CA HIS A 165 -3.11 2.64 -8.64
C HIS A 165 -4.43 1.94 -8.99
N THR A 166 -5.11 1.39 -7.98
CA THR A 166 -6.45 0.79 -8.13
C THR A 166 -7.50 1.81 -8.62
N GLU A 167 -7.29 3.09 -8.35
CA GLU A 167 -8.12 4.20 -8.82
C GLU A 167 -7.93 4.52 -10.30
N ARG A 168 -6.84 4.07 -10.94
CA ARG A 168 -6.65 4.18 -12.40
C ARG A 168 -7.42 3.08 -13.13
N SER A 169 -8.72 2.99 -12.86
CA SER A 169 -9.64 2.03 -13.44
C SER A 169 -10.81 2.76 -14.10
N GLY A 170 -11.45 2.10 -15.06
CA GLY A 170 -12.52 2.72 -15.84
C GLY A 170 -12.94 1.90 -17.05
N LYS A 171 -14.08 2.27 -17.64
CA LYS A 171 -14.63 1.59 -18.81
C LYS A 171 -13.70 1.79 -20.02
N GLY A 172 -13.32 0.70 -20.67
CA GLY A 172 -12.52 0.73 -21.90
C GLY A 172 -11.02 0.96 -21.71
N LEU A 173 -10.51 0.90 -20.47
CA LEU A 173 -9.07 0.96 -20.22
C LEU A 173 -8.40 -0.42 -20.37
N TYR A 174 -7.14 -0.42 -20.84
CA TYR A 174 -6.26 -1.60 -20.89
C TYR A 174 -6.85 -2.82 -21.63
N GLN A 175 -7.64 -2.57 -22.69
CA GLN A 175 -8.39 -3.60 -23.42
C GLN A 175 -7.52 -4.71 -24.00
N ASN A 176 -6.27 -4.40 -24.34
CA ASN A 176 -5.30 -5.33 -24.93
C ASN A 176 -4.45 -6.08 -23.89
N VAL A 177 -4.72 -5.90 -22.60
CA VAL A 177 -3.99 -6.57 -21.53
C VAL A 177 -4.91 -7.63 -20.92
N PRO A 178 -4.46 -8.86 -20.63
CA PRO A 178 -5.29 -9.85 -19.95
C PRO A 178 -5.46 -9.55 -18.44
N GLY A 179 -6.18 -10.42 -17.73
CA GLY A 179 -6.31 -10.39 -16.26
C GLY A 179 -7.46 -9.54 -15.71
N ASN A 180 -7.77 -9.73 -14.42
CA ASN A 180 -8.72 -8.90 -13.70
C ASN A 180 -8.14 -7.49 -13.51
N LYS A 181 -8.81 -6.44 -13.97
CA LYS A 181 -8.32 -5.05 -13.88
C LYS A 181 -9.07 -4.23 -12.84
N TYR A 182 -9.98 -4.86 -12.13
CA TYR A 182 -10.90 -4.20 -11.24
C TYR A 182 -10.86 -4.87 -9.87
N GLN A 183 -10.09 -4.23 -8.99
CA GLN A 183 -9.99 -4.57 -7.59
C GLN A 183 -11.04 -3.76 -6.83
N LYS A 184 -11.96 -4.43 -6.14
CA LYS A 184 -13.12 -3.85 -5.44
C LYS A 184 -12.77 -3.12 -4.13
N LEU A 185 -11.72 -2.30 -4.18
CA LEU A 185 -11.11 -1.65 -3.01
C LEU A 185 -12.03 -0.59 -2.40
N PHE A 186 -12.66 0.22 -3.24
CA PHE A 186 -13.54 1.31 -2.79
C PHE A 186 -14.87 0.76 -2.28
N GLU A 187 -15.37 -0.31 -2.90
CA GLU A 187 -16.56 -1.03 -2.46
C GLU A 187 -16.34 -1.64 -1.07
N GLY A 188 -15.15 -2.18 -0.80
CA GLY A 188 -14.77 -2.64 0.54
C GLY A 188 -14.78 -1.51 1.57
N GLY A 189 -14.18 -0.37 1.24
CA GLY A 189 -14.21 0.81 2.12
C GLY A 189 -15.62 1.35 2.38
N VAL A 190 -16.52 1.33 1.38
CA VAL A 190 -17.93 1.73 1.54
C VAL A 190 -18.71 0.70 2.36
N ALA A 191 -18.46 -0.59 2.15
CA ALA A 191 -19.15 -1.67 2.86
C ALA A 191 -18.88 -1.65 4.37
N TYR A 192 -17.73 -1.14 4.80
CA TYR A 192 -17.38 -1.03 6.21
C TYR A 192 -18.35 -0.14 7.04
N PHE A 193 -18.97 0.86 6.40
CA PHE A 193 -19.84 1.82 7.08
C PHE A 193 -21.34 1.50 6.95
N LYS A 194 -21.69 0.32 6.41
CA LYS A 194 -23.07 -0.15 6.29
C LYS A 194 -23.42 -1.12 7.40
#